data_AF-A0A8J7DU20-F1
#
_entry.id   AF-A0A8J7DU20-F1
#
_cell.length_a   1.000
_cell.length_b   1.000
_cell.length_c   1.000
_cell.angle_alpha   90.00
_cell.angle_beta   90.00
_cell.angle_gamma   90.00
#
_symmetry.space_group_name_H-M   'P 1'
#
loop_
_entity.id
_entity.type
_entity.pdbx_description
1 polymer ?
#
loop_
_entity_poly.entity_id
_entity_poly.type
_entity_poly.pdbx_seq_one_letter_code
_entity_poly.pdbx_strand_id
1 'polypeptide(L)'
;MIQSIKLGRQEDGNRSIADKIIKRLNELEQTVGLNQGRWIWELLQNAKDSIIDFPNRKVSVEIILDKTHIEFKHNGACFTERDIRGLINQISSKEVFENKENKRTGKFGTGFLTTHLLSKVVRVKGVLIIESQELFRFECKIDREAENTLQLLPKIQHTWEEFDKSLTEISPTCAELERTSFIYNLKTDQQKETSLAGVEEFLKLVPLVLIFNQEIKEIILIDRVQSKNIHFSREENKQEHIYIISRVANGEKQTLPILSFFGENVSIAAQLREMGGKYFVEENSNHPKLFCNFPLIGTEKFYLPVIVNSFYFNPRTERDGIWLKENNDKVAENKKLLEAAISLFHDSVAYVSEENIFELYNLADTRMPKLDEASLDKGMVQKCYSAKA
;
A
#
# COMPACT_ATOMS: atom_id res chain seq x y z
N MET A 1 38.42 23.28 -7.52
CA MET A 1 38.09 21.92 -8.03
C MET A 1 37.91 22.02 -9.53
N ILE A 2 38.70 21.26 -10.30
CA ILE A 2 38.76 21.33 -11.77
C ILE A 2 37.38 20.97 -12.36
N GLN A 3 36.91 21.73 -13.35
CA GLN A 3 35.57 21.57 -13.93
C GLN A 3 35.32 20.16 -14.48
N SER A 4 36.34 19.49 -15.01
CA SER A 4 36.29 18.09 -15.45
C SER A 4 35.99 17.12 -14.30
N ILE A 5 36.50 17.37 -13.09
CA ILE A 5 36.22 16.54 -11.90
C ILE A 5 34.78 16.76 -11.42
N LYS A 6 34.22 17.97 -11.56
CA LYS A 6 32.81 18.22 -11.23
C LYS A 6 31.86 17.53 -12.21
N LEU A 7 32.15 17.59 -13.51
CA LEU A 7 31.40 16.90 -14.56
C LEU A 7 31.46 15.38 -14.36
N GLY A 8 32.66 14.81 -14.17
CA GLY A 8 32.81 13.38 -13.91
C GLY A 8 32.03 12.91 -12.68
N ARG A 9 32.03 13.68 -11.58
CA ARG A 9 31.23 13.33 -10.38
C ARG A 9 29.72 13.37 -10.62
N GLN A 10 29.23 14.28 -11.45
CA GLN A 10 27.81 14.33 -11.81
C GLN A 10 27.43 13.15 -12.71
N GLU A 11 28.27 12.81 -13.69
CA GLU A 11 28.09 11.65 -14.57
C GLU A 11 28.10 10.34 -13.77
N ASP A 12 29.05 10.16 -12.85
CA ASP A 12 29.14 8.99 -11.97
C ASP A 12 27.89 8.85 -11.08
N GLY A 13 27.38 9.97 -10.56
CA GLY A 13 26.15 10.00 -9.76
C GLY A 13 24.92 9.54 -10.56
N ASN A 14 24.73 10.09 -11.77
CA ASN A 14 23.64 9.70 -12.66
C ASN A 14 23.74 8.24 -13.09
N ARG A 15 24.96 7.75 -13.36
CA ARG A 15 25.21 6.35 -13.71
C ARG A 15 24.86 5.41 -12.56
N SER A 16 25.27 5.74 -11.34
CA SER A 16 24.92 4.96 -10.14
C SER A 16 23.41 4.88 -9.92
N ILE A 17 22.68 5.98 -10.16
CA ILE A 17 21.21 5.99 -10.11
C ILE A 17 20.62 5.03 -11.14
N ALA A 18 21.06 5.11 -12.39
CA ALA A 18 20.57 4.24 -13.46
C ALA A 18 20.90 2.76 -13.19
N ASP A 19 22.09 2.43 -12.69
CA ASP A 19 22.48 1.07 -12.30
C ASP A 19 21.55 0.50 -11.20
N LYS A 20 21.25 1.30 -10.17
CA LYS A 20 20.33 0.91 -9.08
C LYS A 20 18.93 0.61 -9.63
N ILE A 21 18.42 1.44 -10.53
CA ILE A 21 17.09 1.28 -11.13
C ILE A 21 17.04 -0.01 -11.97
N ILE A 22 18.01 -0.23 -12.87
CA ILE A 22 18.06 -1.43 -13.71
C ILE A 22 18.13 -2.69 -12.85
N LYS A 23 19.02 -2.72 -11.86
CA LYS A 23 19.17 -3.88 -10.97
C LYS A 23 17.84 -4.22 -10.30
N ARG A 24 17.15 -3.22 -9.75
CA ARG A 24 15.89 -3.44 -9.02
C ARG A 24 14.74 -3.81 -9.97
N LEU A 25 14.68 -3.27 -11.18
CA LEU A 25 13.69 -3.70 -12.18
C LEU A 25 13.87 -5.17 -12.55
N ASN A 26 15.11 -5.63 -12.73
CA ASN A 26 15.40 -7.04 -13.01
C ASN A 26 14.99 -7.97 -11.86
N GLU A 27 15.22 -7.56 -10.61
CA GLU A 27 14.76 -8.30 -9.41
C GLU A 27 13.23 -8.39 -9.35
N LEU A 28 12.53 -7.31 -9.69
CA LEU A 28 11.06 -7.25 -9.71
C LEU A 28 10.48 -8.15 -10.81
N GLU A 29 11.07 -8.15 -12.00
CA GLU A 29 10.65 -9.01 -13.12
C GLU A 29 10.72 -10.51 -12.77
N GLN A 30 11.71 -10.92 -11.97
CA GLN A 30 11.85 -12.31 -11.52
C GLN A 30 10.80 -12.73 -10.48
N THR A 31 10.05 -11.79 -9.89
CA THR A 31 9.10 -12.04 -8.81
C THR A 31 7.65 -11.66 -9.17
N VAL A 32 7.36 -11.38 -10.45
CA VAL A 32 6.05 -10.92 -10.94
C VAL A 32 4.90 -11.81 -10.49
N GLY A 33 5.06 -13.14 -10.57
CA GLY A 33 4.02 -14.10 -10.21
C GLY A 33 3.60 -14.05 -8.74
N LEU A 34 4.45 -13.54 -7.85
CA LEU A 34 4.17 -13.38 -6.41
C LEU A 34 3.70 -11.96 -6.05
N ASN A 35 3.77 -11.01 -6.99
CA ASN A 35 3.65 -9.57 -6.73
C ASN A 35 2.56 -8.86 -7.56
N GLN A 36 1.65 -9.60 -8.21
CA GLN A 36 0.70 -9.05 -9.19
C GLN A 36 -0.19 -7.92 -8.65
N GLY A 37 -0.53 -7.94 -7.36
CA GLY A 37 -1.30 -6.88 -6.69
C GLY A 37 -0.48 -5.86 -5.91
N ARG A 38 0.85 -5.96 -5.83
CA ARG A 38 1.65 -5.10 -4.92
C ARG A 38 1.64 -3.62 -5.34
N TRP A 39 1.62 -3.35 -6.65
CA TRP A 39 1.72 -2.01 -7.20
C TRP A 39 0.64 -1.04 -6.67
N ILE A 40 -0.59 -1.51 -6.49
CA ILE A 40 -1.71 -0.64 -6.08
C ILE A 40 -1.61 -0.28 -4.60
N TRP A 41 -1.08 -1.18 -3.77
CA TRP A 41 -0.79 -0.93 -2.37
C TRP A 41 0.32 0.10 -2.20
N GLU A 42 1.36 0.04 -3.04
CA GLU A 42 2.43 1.04 -3.04
C GLU A 42 1.92 2.43 -3.47
N LEU A 43 1.01 2.52 -4.44
CA LEU A 43 0.36 3.78 -4.84
C LEU A 43 -0.55 4.32 -3.72
N LEU A 44 -1.34 3.46 -3.09
CA LEU A 44 -2.19 3.84 -1.96
C LEU A 44 -1.37 4.30 -0.76
N GLN A 45 -0.23 3.65 -0.52
CA GLN A 45 0.73 4.08 0.49
C GLN A 45 1.29 5.47 0.21
N ASN A 46 1.71 5.74 -1.03
CA ASN A 46 2.18 7.07 -1.42
C ASN A 46 1.09 8.14 -1.21
N ALA A 47 -0.16 7.82 -1.55
CA ALA A 47 -1.29 8.70 -1.35
C ALA A 47 -1.52 9.02 0.14
N LYS A 48 -1.52 8.00 1.00
CA LYS A 48 -1.62 8.14 2.47
C LYS A 48 -0.45 8.94 3.05
N ASP A 49 0.78 8.55 2.73
CA ASP A 49 1.98 9.16 3.31
C ASP A 49 2.15 10.63 2.88
N SER A 50 1.56 11.04 1.74
CA SER A 50 1.59 12.44 1.28
C SER A 50 0.94 13.41 2.28
N ILE A 51 0.00 12.93 3.11
CA ILE A 51 -0.74 13.78 4.05
C ILE A 51 -0.29 13.61 5.51
N ILE A 52 0.82 12.90 5.76
CA ILE A 52 1.27 12.54 7.12
C ILE A 52 1.55 13.76 8.01
N ASP A 53 2.00 14.86 7.41
CA ASP A 53 2.32 16.10 8.10
C ASP A 53 1.07 17.01 8.29
N PHE A 54 -0.13 16.51 7.92
CA PHE A 54 -1.41 17.24 7.95
C PHE A 54 -2.46 16.47 8.79
N PRO A 55 -2.47 16.61 10.13
CA PRO A 55 -3.14 15.69 11.07
C PRO A 55 -4.67 15.58 10.99
N ASN A 56 -5.35 16.38 10.18
CA ASN A 56 -6.80 16.31 9.95
C ASN A 56 -7.18 16.08 8.48
N ARG A 57 -6.19 15.97 7.60
CA ARG A 57 -6.44 15.74 6.19
C ARG A 57 -6.75 14.27 5.99
N LYS A 58 -7.66 13.97 5.06
CA LYS A 58 -7.92 12.62 4.57
C LYS A 58 -7.72 12.58 3.06
N VAL A 59 -7.33 11.42 2.56
CA VAL A 59 -7.11 11.18 1.13
C VAL A 59 -8.28 10.41 0.54
N SER A 60 -8.73 10.84 -0.63
CA SER A 60 -9.73 10.19 -1.47
C SER A 60 -9.02 9.68 -2.71
N VAL A 61 -9.27 8.42 -3.06
CA VAL A 61 -8.59 7.73 -4.15
C VAL A 61 -9.60 7.36 -5.22
N GLU A 62 -9.20 7.54 -6.48
CA GLU A 62 -9.98 7.17 -7.66
C GLU A 62 -9.09 6.34 -8.58
N ILE A 63 -9.57 5.18 -8.99
CA ILE A 63 -8.88 4.26 -9.89
C ILE A 63 -9.74 4.12 -11.13
N ILE A 64 -9.18 4.37 -12.31
CA ILE A 64 -9.86 4.23 -13.59
C ILE A 64 -9.18 3.10 -14.34
N LEU A 65 -9.91 2.01 -14.58
CA LEU A 65 -9.45 0.87 -15.36
C LEU A 65 -10.11 0.92 -16.74
N ASP A 66 -9.30 1.01 -17.78
CA ASP A 66 -9.71 0.99 -19.18
C ASP A 66 -9.02 -0.18 -19.91
N LYS A 67 -9.39 -0.45 -21.17
CA LYS A 67 -8.82 -1.54 -21.97
C LYS A 67 -7.34 -1.34 -22.30
N THR A 68 -6.88 -0.09 -22.31
CA THR A 68 -5.54 0.31 -22.78
C THR A 68 -4.68 0.94 -21.71
N HIS A 69 -5.26 1.32 -20.57
CA HIS A 69 -4.52 1.96 -19.49
C HIS A 69 -5.23 1.78 -18.16
N ILE A 70 -4.48 1.97 -17.08
CA ILE A 70 -4.99 2.17 -15.75
C ILE A 70 -4.47 3.51 -15.21
N GLU A 71 -5.33 4.26 -14.56
CA GLU A 71 -5.02 5.55 -13.93
C GLU A 71 -5.35 5.50 -12.44
N PHE A 72 -4.37 5.79 -11.60
CA PHE A 72 -4.53 5.94 -10.16
C PHE A 72 -4.46 7.43 -9.80
N LYS A 73 -5.51 7.94 -9.17
CA LYS A 73 -5.66 9.35 -8.77
C LYS A 73 -5.85 9.49 -7.28
N HIS A 74 -5.31 10.56 -6.69
CA HIS A 74 -5.62 10.93 -5.31
C HIS A 74 -5.54 12.44 -5.08
N ASN A 75 -6.21 12.93 -4.04
CA ASN A 75 -6.19 14.35 -3.61
C ASN A 75 -5.24 14.60 -2.42
N GLY A 76 -4.11 13.90 -2.41
CA GLY A 76 -3.06 14.04 -1.40
C GLY A 76 -2.34 15.38 -1.47
N ALA A 77 -1.28 15.55 -0.68
CA ALA A 77 -0.51 16.80 -0.71
C ALA A 77 0.20 17.01 -2.06
N CYS A 78 0.55 18.27 -2.33
CA CYS A 78 1.39 18.65 -3.45
C CYS A 78 2.76 17.98 -3.33
N PHE A 79 3.40 17.71 -4.47
CA PHE A 79 4.79 17.29 -4.51
C PHE A 79 5.68 18.42 -4.02
N THR A 80 6.70 18.08 -3.24
CA THR A 80 7.84 18.96 -2.98
C THR A 80 8.93 18.71 -4.02
N GLU A 81 9.91 19.61 -4.10
CA GLU A 81 11.10 19.39 -4.94
C GLU A 81 11.82 18.07 -4.59
N ARG A 82 11.80 17.69 -3.32
CA ARG A 82 12.34 16.41 -2.84
C ARG A 82 11.58 15.24 -3.41
N ASP A 83 10.25 15.32 -3.48
CA ASP A 83 9.42 14.25 -4.01
C ASP A 83 9.65 14.09 -5.51
N ILE A 84 9.77 15.18 -6.28
CA ILE A 84 10.12 15.14 -7.71
C ILE A 84 11.49 14.48 -7.92
N ARG A 85 12.52 14.90 -7.17
CA ARG A 85 13.85 14.26 -7.24
C ARG A 85 13.79 12.78 -6.89
N GLY A 86 13.05 12.41 -5.83
CA GLY A 86 12.86 11.02 -5.42
C GLY A 86 12.12 10.19 -6.47
N LEU A 87 11.14 10.79 -7.16
CA LEU A 87 10.34 10.16 -8.20
C LEU A 87 11.15 9.92 -9.49
N ILE A 88 11.87 10.93 -9.98
CA ILE A 88 12.62 10.85 -11.25
C ILE A 88 13.96 10.13 -11.07
N ASN A 89 14.68 10.38 -9.98
CA ASN A 89 16.00 9.77 -9.75
C ASN A 89 15.93 8.51 -8.89
N GLN A 90 14.76 8.11 -8.39
CA GLN A 90 14.62 6.93 -7.52
C GLN A 90 15.48 6.97 -6.25
N ILE A 91 15.84 8.17 -5.77
CA ILE A 91 16.67 8.34 -4.56
C ILE A 91 15.74 8.28 -3.34
N SER A 92 16.02 7.34 -2.43
CA SER A 92 15.23 7.26 -1.19
C SER A 92 15.48 8.47 -0.31
N SER A 93 14.42 9.00 0.30
CA SER A 93 14.54 10.05 1.31
C SER A 93 15.34 9.60 2.55
N LYS A 94 15.53 8.28 2.77
CA LYS A 94 16.39 7.70 3.82
C LYS A 94 17.89 7.81 3.51
N GLU A 95 18.29 7.79 2.24
CA GLU A 95 19.71 7.94 1.84
C GLU A 95 20.26 9.37 2.10
N VAL A 96 19.40 10.34 2.45
CA VAL A 96 19.80 11.73 2.66
C VAL A 96 19.86 12.14 4.14
N PHE A 97 19.17 11.43 5.06
CA PHE A 97 19.16 11.82 6.48
C PHE A 97 19.06 10.60 7.41
N GLU A 98 20.15 10.31 8.12
CA GLU A 98 20.27 9.19 9.07
C GLU A 98 19.53 9.41 10.42
N ASN A 99 18.92 10.57 10.69
CA ASN A 99 18.59 10.98 12.07
C ASN A 99 17.13 11.41 12.35
N LYS A 100 16.12 10.91 11.63
CA LYS A 100 14.72 11.07 12.08
C LYS A 100 14.01 9.72 12.11
N GLU A 101 13.45 9.38 13.27
CA GLU A 101 12.43 8.35 13.44
C GLU A 101 11.25 8.70 12.51
N ASN A 102 11.34 8.23 11.28
CA ASN A 102 10.38 8.58 10.25
C ASN A 102 9.10 7.77 10.49
N LYS A 103 8.04 8.45 10.96
CA LYS A 103 6.64 7.97 10.95
C LYS A 103 6.14 7.57 9.55
N ARG A 104 6.90 7.92 8.51
CA ARG A 104 6.73 7.50 7.13
C ARG A 104 7.01 6.00 7.00
N THR A 105 5.96 5.22 6.80
CA THR A 105 5.99 3.75 6.74
C THR A 105 6.63 3.22 5.44
N GLY A 106 6.96 4.10 4.49
CA GLY A 106 7.64 3.77 3.24
C GLY A 106 9.16 3.89 3.31
N LYS A 107 9.88 2.88 2.79
CA LYS A 107 11.20 3.12 2.18
C LYS A 107 10.94 3.80 0.83
N PHE A 108 10.77 5.12 0.85
CA PHE A 108 10.52 5.92 -0.36
C PHE A 108 11.55 5.58 -1.44
N GLY A 109 11.12 5.42 -2.70
CA GLY A 109 12.00 5.05 -3.81
C GLY A 109 12.09 3.55 -4.12
N THR A 110 11.58 2.62 -3.31
CA THR A 110 11.45 1.21 -3.77
C THR A 110 10.03 0.88 -4.22
N GLY A 111 9.01 1.41 -3.53
CA GLY A 111 7.61 1.14 -3.81
C GLY A 111 7.14 1.64 -5.17
N PHE A 112 7.53 2.86 -5.56
CA PHE A 112 7.19 3.39 -6.88
C PHE A 112 7.79 2.55 -8.02
N LEU A 113 8.97 1.96 -7.83
CA LEU A 113 9.56 1.10 -8.86
C LEU A 113 8.77 -0.20 -9.04
N THR A 114 8.18 -0.74 -7.96
CA THR A 114 7.25 -1.88 -8.03
C THR A 114 6.06 -1.60 -8.95
N THR A 115 5.64 -0.34 -9.10
CA THR A 115 4.55 0.00 -10.02
C THR A 115 4.92 -0.19 -11.49
N HIS A 116 6.22 -0.24 -11.81
CA HIS A 116 6.68 -0.48 -13.18
C HIS A 116 6.46 -1.93 -13.64
N LEU A 117 6.03 -2.82 -12.72
CA LEU A 117 5.49 -4.13 -13.05
C LEU A 117 4.24 -4.02 -13.95
N LEU A 118 3.45 -2.95 -13.82
CA LEU A 118 2.34 -2.68 -14.74
C LEU A 118 2.84 -2.18 -16.09
N SER A 119 3.77 -1.22 -16.07
CA SER A 119 4.36 -0.63 -17.26
C SER A 119 5.67 0.05 -16.93
N LYS A 120 6.72 -0.20 -17.72
CA LYS A 120 8.02 0.50 -17.57
C LYS A 120 7.93 2.00 -17.88
N VAL A 121 6.80 2.45 -18.42
CA VAL A 121 6.54 3.83 -18.79
C VAL A 121 5.31 4.32 -18.03
N VAL A 122 5.49 5.36 -17.23
CA VAL A 122 4.43 5.93 -16.39
C VAL A 122 4.31 7.41 -16.68
N ARG A 123 3.08 7.89 -16.91
CA ARG A 123 2.82 9.33 -17.01
C ARG A 123 2.32 9.85 -15.67
N VAL A 124 2.95 10.88 -15.14
CA VAL A 124 2.65 11.45 -13.82
C VAL A 124 2.16 12.88 -14.00
N LYS A 125 1.07 13.20 -13.30
CA LYS A 125 0.51 14.55 -13.22
C LYS A 125 0.39 14.96 -11.76
N GLY A 126 0.55 16.24 -11.47
CA GLY A 126 0.30 16.77 -10.14
C GLY A 126 0.65 18.24 -10.02
N VAL A 127 0.68 18.69 -8.76
CA VAL A 127 1.09 20.05 -8.39
C VAL A 127 2.37 19.96 -7.59
N LEU A 128 3.36 20.76 -7.97
CA LEU A 128 4.60 21.01 -7.25
C LEU A 128 4.43 22.28 -6.40
N ILE A 129 4.83 22.21 -5.14
CA ILE A 129 5.10 23.37 -4.30
C ILE A 129 6.61 23.50 -4.09
N ILE A 130 7.16 24.67 -4.40
CA ILE A 130 8.58 24.98 -4.18
C ILE A 130 8.77 25.79 -2.88
N GLU A 131 10.02 26.00 -2.47
CA GLU A 131 10.33 26.64 -1.18
C GLU A 131 9.72 28.05 -1.04
N SER A 132 9.64 28.80 -2.15
CA SER A 132 9.00 30.12 -2.23
C SER A 132 7.47 30.10 -2.08
N GLN A 133 6.86 28.93 -1.89
CA GLN A 133 5.40 28.69 -1.84
C GLN A 133 4.67 28.89 -3.18
N GLU A 134 5.41 29.07 -4.28
CA GLU A 134 4.84 29.07 -5.62
C GLU A 134 4.40 27.66 -6.02
N LEU A 135 3.29 27.60 -6.77
CA LEU A 135 2.63 26.35 -7.16
C LEU A 135 2.70 26.17 -8.67
N PHE A 136 3.12 24.98 -9.09
CA PHE A 136 3.25 24.64 -10.50
C PHE A 136 2.50 23.36 -10.81
N ARG A 137 1.61 23.38 -11.80
CA ARG A 137 1.12 22.16 -12.44
C ARG A 137 2.24 21.56 -13.29
N PHE A 138 2.39 20.24 -13.27
CA PHE A 138 3.30 19.54 -14.15
C PHE A 138 2.66 18.25 -14.72
N GLU A 139 3.16 17.83 -15.88
CA GLU A 139 2.86 16.53 -16.48
C GLU A 139 4.13 16.02 -17.17
N CYS A 140 4.67 14.89 -16.71
CA CYS A 140 5.87 14.30 -17.29
C CYS A 140 5.75 12.79 -17.46
N LYS A 141 6.55 12.24 -18.38
CA LYS A 141 6.60 10.80 -18.64
C LYS A 141 7.90 10.24 -18.07
N ILE A 142 7.76 9.34 -17.10
CA ILE A 142 8.88 8.58 -16.54
C ILE A 142 9.06 7.32 -17.38
N ASP A 143 10.13 7.29 -18.18
CA ASP A 143 10.45 6.18 -19.07
C ASP A 143 11.62 5.35 -18.51
N ARG A 144 11.32 4.11 -18.09
CA ARG A 144 12.29 3.11 -17.63
C ARG A 144 12.45 1.94 -18.60
N GLU A 145 11.96 2.07 -19.83
CA GLU A 145 12.08 1.05 -20.86
C GLU A 145 13.52 1.02 -21.40
N ALA A 146 14.41 0.32 -20.70
CA ALA A 146 15.82 0.18 -21.02
C ALA A 146 16.35 -1.20 -20.58
N GLU A 147 17.29 -1.76 -21.32
CA GLU A 147 17.93 -3.06 -21.01
C GLU A 147 19.18 -2.89 -20.12
N ASN A 148 19.80 -1.72 -20.17
CA ASN A 148 21.04 -1.43 -19.46
C ASN A 148 21.15 0.06 -19.11
N THR A 149 22.11 0.36 -18.25
CA THR A 149 22.38 1.69 -17.69
C THR A 149 22.64 2.74 -18.77
N LEU A 150 23.36 2.38 -19.84
CA LEU A 150 23.68 3.30 -20.93
C LEU A 150 22.43 3.74 -21.70
N GLN A 151 21.45 2.84 -21.85
CA GLN A 151 20.15 3.18 -22.46
C GLN A 151 19.23 3.94 -21.51
N LEU A 152 19.33 3.69 -20.19
CA LEU A 152 18.46 4.33 -19.21
C LEU A 152 18.86 5.80 -18.93
N LEU A 153 20.16 6.10 -18.89
CA LEU A 153 20.68 7.44 -18.63
C LEU A 153 20.02 8.56 -19.47
N PRO A 154 20.00 8.48 -20.81
CA PRO A 154 19.37 9.52 -21.63
C PRO A 154 17.86 9.64 -21.39
N LYS A 155 17.18 8.56 -21.00
CA LYS A 155 15.74 8.59 -20.66
C LYS A 155 15.46 9.33 -19.36
N ILE A 156 16.34 9.18 -18.36
CA ILE A 156 16.25 9.96 -17.11
C ILE A 156 16.45 11.45 -17.40
N GLN A 157 17.46 11.79 -18.20
CA GLN A 157 17.68 13.17 -18.61
C GLN A 157 16.49 13.74 -19.37
N HIS A 158 15.95 13.00 -20.32
CA HIS A 158 14.76 13.40 -21.06
C HIS A 158 13.54 13.63 -20.16
N THR A 159 13.37 12.79 -19.13
CA THR A 159 12.30 12.96 -18.13
C THR A 159 12.42 14.30 -17.40
N TRP A 160 13.65 14.72 -17.03
CA TRP A 160 13.89 16.03 -16.43
C TRP A 160 13.56 17.18 -17.39
N GLU A 161 14.00 17.07 -18.64
CA GLU A 161 13.70 18.07 -19.67
C GLU A 161 12.20 18.22 -19.94
N GLU A 162 11.45 17.11 -19.97
CA GLU A 162 9.99 17.14 -20.10
C GLU A 162 9.32 17.75 -18.86
N PHE A 163 9.78 17.38 -17.67
CA PHE A 163 9.28 17.94 -16.42
C PHE A 163 9.44 19.46 -16.39
N ASP A 164 10.65 19.97 -16.66
CA ASP A 164 10.95 21.40 -16.66
C ASP A 164 10.08 22.16 -17.68
N LYS A 165 9.89 21.60 -18.88
CA LYS A 165 9.04 22.20 -19.93
C LYS A 165 7.54 22.16 -19.60
N SER A 166 7.11 21.24 -18.73
CA SER A 166 5.70 21.07 -18.38
C SER A 166 5.21 22.01 -17.29
N LEU A 167 6.13 22.67 -16.57
CA LEU A 167 5.80 23.52 -15.43
C LEU A 167 4.96 24.72 -15.87
N THR A 168 3.77 24.82 -15.29
CA THR A 168 2.87 25.95 -15.47
C THR A 168 2.48 26.48 -14.10
N GLU A 169 2.80 27.74 -13.80
CA GLU A 169 2.42 28.38 -12.55
C GLU A 169 0.89 28.45 -12.42
N ILE A 170 0.37 28.15 -11.23
CA ILE A 170 -1.07 28.12 -10.95
C ILE A 170 -1.39 28.79 -9.61
N SER A 171 -2.63 29.27 -9.47
CA SER A 171 -3.12 29.80 -8.19
C SER A 171 -3.40 28.68 -7.17
N PRO A 172 -3.41 28.99 -5.86
CA PRO A 172 -3.82 28.04 -4.82
C PRO A 172 -5.22 27.45 -5.02
N THR A 173 -6.18 28.27 -5.46
CA THR A 173 -7.55 27.83 -5.77
C THR A 173 -7.60 26.81 -6.91
N CYS A 174 -6.71 26.93 -7.89
CA CYS A 174 -6.57 25.95 -8.96
C CYS A 174 -5.95 24.65 -8.42
N ALA A 175 -4.91 24.76 -7.58
CA ALA A 175 -4.22 23.61 -7.00
C ALA A 175 -5.12 22.73 -6.12
N GLU A 176 -6.11 23.30 -5.42
CA GLU A 176 -7.07 22.53 -4.61
C GLU A 176 -7.98 21.60 -5.43
N LEU A 177 -8.19 21.93 -6.71
CA LEU A 177 -9.00 21.13 -7.64
C LEU A 177 -8.18 20.04 -8.33
N GLU A 178 -6.85 20.13 -8.28
CA GLU A 178 -5.95 19.18 -8.92
C GLU A 178 -5.84 17.88 -8.14
N ARG A 179 -5.60 16.80 -8.89
CA ARG A 179 -5.29 15.48 -8.32
C ARG A 179 -3.93 15.03 -8.81
N THR A 180 -3.18 14.39 -7.93
CA THR A 180 -2.03 13.62 -8.34
C THR A 180 -2.51 12.40 -9.10
N SER A 181 -1.94 12.13 -10.27
CA SER A 181 -2.32 11.02 -11.15
C SER A 181 -1.10 10.25 -11.63
N PHE A 182 -1.20 8.91 -11.61
CA PHE A 182 -0.24 7.97 -12.20
C PHE A 182 -0.95 7.14 -13.26
N ILE A 183 -0.50 7.23 -14.51
CA ILE A 183 -1.16 6.63 -15.66
C ILE A 183 -0.22 5.62 -16.31
N TYR A 184 -0.65 4.36 -16.35
CA TYR A 184 0.11 3.23 -16.89
C TYR A 184 -0.58 2.73 -18.16
N ASN A 185 0.12 2.82 -19.30
CA ASN A 185 -0.38 2.24 -20.54
C ASN A 185 -0.12 0.73 -20.55
N LEU A 186 -1.18 -0.05 -20.76
CA LEU A 186 -1.20 -1.51 -20.77
C LEU A 186 -1.14 -2.00 -22.22
N LYS A 187 0.08 -2.20 -22.73
CA LYS A 187 0.34 -2.54 -24.13
C LYS A 187 0.17 -4.04 -24.41
N THR A 188 0.56 -4.90 -23.47
CA THR A 188 0.53 -6.36 -23.63
C THR A 188 -0.63 -6.98 -22.86
N ASP A 189 -1.06 -8.18 -23.26
CA ASP A 189 -2.14 -8.88 -22.56
C ASP A 189 -1.74 -9.27 -21.13
N GLN A 190 -0.47 -9.65 -20.92
CA GLN A 190 0.08 -9.87 -19.58
C GLN A 190 -0.07 -8.64 -18.67
N GLN A 191 0.14 -7.42 -19.18
CA GLN A 191 -0.04 -6.19 -18.39
C GLN A 191 -1.51 -5.97 -18.02
N LYS A 192 -2.42 -6.25 -18.95
CA LYS A 192 -3.87 -6.15 -18.71
C LYS A 192 -4.32 -7.17 -17.66
N GLU A 193 -3.87 -8.41 -17.77
CA GLU A 193 -4.15 -9.47 -16.79
C GLU A 193 -3.61 -9.12 -15.40
N THR A 194 -2.35 -8.69 -15.30
CA THR A 194 -1.75 -8.26 -14.02
C THR A 194 -2.52 -7.08 -13.41
N SER A 195 -2.91 -6.10 -14.24
CA SER A 195 -3.72 -4.97 -13.79
C SER A 195 -5.08 -5.42 -13.26
N LEU A 196 -5.78 -6.27 -13.99
CA LEU A 196 -7.12 -6.76 -13.61
C LEU A 196 -7.04 -7.60 -12.33
N ALA A 197 -6.14 -8.58 -12.28
CA ALA A 197 -5.94 -9.42 -11.11
C ALA A 197 -5.59 -8.60 -9.86
N GLY A 198 -4.69 -7.61 -10.00
CA GLY A 198 -4.33 -6.71 -8.92
C GLY A 198 -5.50 -5.87 -8.42
N VAL A 199 -6.36 -5.35 -9.31
CA VAL A 199 -7.57 -4.62 -8.93
C VAL A 199 -8.58 -5.54 -8.24
N GLU A 200 -8.81 -6.75 -8.75
CA GLU A 200 -9.75 -7.70 -8.14
C GLU A 200 -9.32 -8.12 -6.73
N GLU A 201 -8.03 -8.38 -6.52
CA GLU A 201 -7.46 -8.67 -5.20
C GLU A 201 -7.57 -7.45 -4.27
N PHE A 202 -7.24 -6.27 -4.77
CA PHE A 202 -7.35 -5.02 -4.03
C PHE A 202 -8.75 -4.80 -3.46
N LEU A 203 -9.77 -4.94 -4.30
CA LEU A 203 -11.17 -4.71 -3.91
C LEU A 203 -11.65 -5.62 -2.78
N LYS A 204 -11.11 -6.83 -2.66
CA LYS A 204 -11.46 -7.76 -1.57
C LYS A 204 -10.94 -7.26 -0.21
N LEU A 205 -9.83 -6.53 -0.21
CA LEU A 205 -9.15 -6.09 1.01
C LEU A 205 -9.42 -4.61 1.35
N VAL A 206 -9.99 -3.83 0.43
CA VAL A 206 -10.39 -2.43 0.66
C VAL A 206 -11.17 -2.23 1.97
N PRO A 207 -12.18 -3.06 2.33
CA PRO A 207 -12.92 -2.85 3.56
C PRO A 207 -12.01 -2.84 4.81
N LEU A 208 -11.12 -3.81 4.92
CA LEU A 208 -10.15 -3.92 6.02
C LEU A 208 -9.15 -2.76 6.00
N VAL A 209 -8.72 -2.34 4.82
CA VAL A 209 -7.77 -1.22 4.65
C VAL A 209 -8.37 0.10 5.11
N LEU A 210 -9.66 0.34 4.83
CA LEU A 210 -10.36 1.54 5.31
C LEU A 210 -10.55 1.53 6.83
N ILE A 211 -10.73 0.36 7.45
CA ILE A 211 -10.76 0.22 8.91
C ILE A 211 -9.40 0.56 9.52
N PHE A 212 -8.33 -0.04 8.99
CA PHE A 212 -7.00 0.12 9.55
C PHE A 212 -6.37 1.49 9.26
N ASN A 213 -6.73 2.17 8.17
CA ASN A 213 -6.13 3.45 7.77
C ASN A 213 -7.17 4.56 7.76
N GLN A 214 -7.32 5.24 8.90
CA GLN A 214 -8.36 6.24 9.07
C GLN A 214 -8.14 7.53 8.25
N GLU A 215 -6.93 7.71 7.72
CA GLU A 215 -6.55 8.79 6.83
C GLU A 215 -7.09 8.60 5.41
N ILE A 216 -7.50 7.38 5.04
CA ILE A 216 -8.15 7.11 3.75
C ILE A 216 -9.66 7.33 3.91
N LYS A 217 -10.18 8.37 3.27
CA LYS A 217 -11.61 8.74 3.31
C LYS A 217 -12.45 7.74 2.54
N GLU A 218 -12.09 7.53 1.28
CA GLU A 218 -12.87 6.75 0.33
C GLU A 218 -11.99 6.25 -0.82
N ILE A 219 -12.46 5.18 -1.46
CA ILE A 219 -11.84 4.58 -2.65
C ILE A 219 -12.93 4.38 -3.70
N ILE A 220 -12.72 4.92 -4.90
CA ILE A 220 -13.62 4.82 -6.04
C ILE A 220 -12.89 4.04 -7.14
N LEU A 221 -13.55 3.03 -7.70
CA LEU A 221 -13.12 2.34 -8.91
C LEU A 221 -14.13 2.62 -10.04
N ILE A 222 -13.62 3.04 -11.18
CA ILE A 222 -14.34 3.17 -12.45
C ILE A 222 -13.74 2.14 -13.41
N ASP A 223 -14.35 0.96 -13.48
CA ASP A 223 -13.95 -0.11 -14.39
C ASP A 223 -14.79 -0.03 -15.68
N ARG A 224 -14.15 0.49 -16.74
CA ARG A 224 -14.74 0.61 -18.07
C ARG A 224 -14.61 -0.68 -18.88
N VAL A 225 -13.81 -1.64 -18.42
CA VAL A 225 -13.66 -2.95 -19.07
C VAL A 225 -14.88 -3.82 -18.75
N GLN A 226 -15.27 -3.88 -17.48
CA GLN A 226 -16.43 -4.65 -17.01
C GLN A 226 -17.68 -3.79 -16.79
N SER A 227 -17.64 -2.49 -17.10
CA SER A 227 -18.75 -1.53 -16.87
C SER A 227 -19.23 -1.53 -15.41
N LYS A 228 -18.26 -1.42 -14.49
CA LYS A 228 -18.47 -1.54 -13.05
C LYS A 228 -17.89 -0.32 -12.33
N ASN A 229 -18.76 0.43 -11.68
CA ASN A 229 -18.36 1.52 -10.78
C ASN A 229 -18.56 1.06 -9.34
N ILE A 230 -17.51 1.14 -8.52
CA ILE A 230 -17.54 0.74 -7.12
C ILE A 230 -17.04 1.88 -6.26
N HIS A 231 -17.79 2.21 -5.21
CA HIS A 231 -17.40 3.20 -4.21
C HIS A 231 -17.38 2.56 -2.84
N PHE A 232 -16.25 2.67 -2.15
CA PHE A 232 -16.08 2.27 -0.76
C PHE A 232 -15.89 3.48 0.13
N SER A 233 -16.62 3.51 1.24
CA SER A 233 -16.49 4.52 2.28
C SER A 233 -16.83 3.93 3.65
N ARG A 234 -16.27 4.51 4.71
CA ARG A 234 -16.72 4.20 6.08
C ARG A 234 -18.04 4.89 6.37
N GLU A 235 -18.97 4.19 7.01
CA GLU A 235 -20.15 4.82 7.58
C GLU A 235 -19.83 5.41 8.96
N GLU A 236 -20.59 6.43 9.38
CA GLU A 236 -20.43 7.04 10.70
C GLU A 236 -21.00 6.17 11.82
N ASN A 237 -21.99 5.33 11.48
CA ASN A 237 -22.59 4.40 12.43
C ASN A 237 -21.63 3.25 12.74
N LYS A 238 -21.32 3.09 14.02
CA LYS A 238 -20.65 1.91 14.57
C LYS A 238 -21.42 1.40 15.78
N GLN A 239 -21.47 0.09 15.94
CA GLN A 239 -21.93 -0.55 17.17
C GLN A 239 -20.69 -1.03 17.90
N GLU A 240 -20.26 -0.34 18.96
CA GLU A 240 -19.07 -0.66 19.77
C GLU A 240 -17.84 -1.16 18.98
N HIS A 241 -17.72 -2.48 18.75
CA HIS A 241 -16.64 -3.14 18.01
C HIS A 241 -16.96 -3.51 16.55
N ILE A 242 -18.18 -3.26 16.07
CA ILE A 242 -18.62 -3.52 14.69
C ILE A 242 -18.64 -2.20 13.91
N TYR A 243 -17.76 -2.13 12.91
CA TYR A 243 -17.61 -1.01 12.01
C TYR A 243 -18.22 -1.33 10.66
N ILE A 244 -18.90 -0.37 10.04
CA ILE A 244 -19.58 -0.57 8.76
C ILE A 244 -18.83 0.11 7.63
N ILE A 245 -18.47 -0.68 6.61
CA ILE A 245 -18.02 -0.17 5.32
C ILE A 245 -19.20 -0.22 4.34
N SER A 246 -19.52 0.92 3.74
CA SER A 246 -20.44 0.98 2.60
C SER A 246 -19.69 0.63 1.33
N ARG A 247 -20.24 -0.30 0.55
CA ARG A 247 -19.82 -0.62 -0.81
C ARG A 247 -21.00 -0.36 -1.75
N VAL A 248 -20.90 0.68 -2.57
CA VAL A 248 -21.89 0.98 -3.61
C VAL A 248 -21.35 0.51 -4.95
N ALA A 249 -21.98 -0.49 -5.56
CA ALA A 249 -21.59 -1.02 -6.87
C ALA A 249 -22.72 -0.77 -7.88
N ASN A 250 -22.46 0.02 -8.93
CA ASN A 250 -23.45 0.36 -9.96
C ASN A 250 -24.80 0.90 -9.40
N GLY A 251 -24.75 1.61 -8.27
CA GLY A 251 -25.93 2.15 -7.58
C GLY A 251 -26.52 1.24 -6.51
N GLU A 252 -26.12 -0.03 -6.46
CA GLU A 252 -26.55 -0.97 -5.41
C GLU A 252 -25.66 -0.82 -4.17
N LYS A 253 -26.27 -0.46 -3.04
CA LYS A 253 -25.57 -0.32 -1.76
C LYS A 253 -25.55 -1.66 -1.03
N GLN A 254 -24.35 -2.06 -0.61
CA GLN A 254 -24.09 -3.19 0.27
C GLN A 254 -23.35 -2.68 1.51
N THR A 255 -23.76 -3.11 2.69
CA THR A 255 -23.01 -2.91 3.94
C THR A 255 -22.08 -4.09 4.19
N LEU A 256 -20.86 -3.79 4.62
CA LEU A 256 -19.82 -4.76 4.94
C LEU A 256 -19.41 -4.54 6.41
N PRO A 257 -20.04 -5.23 7.36
CA PRO A 257 -19.70 -5.13 8.77
C PRO A 257 -18.36 -5.82 9.06
N ILE A 258 -17.54 -5.18 9.90
CA ILE A 258 -16.23 -5.68 10.30
C ILE A 258 -16.13 -5.58 11.81
N LEU A 259 -15.95 -6.73 12.47
CA LEU A 259 -15.59 -6.80 13.88
C LEU A 259 -14.15 -6.30 14.01
N SER A 260 -13.89 -5.31 14.85
CA SER A 260 -12.57 -4.70 15.02
C SER A 260 -12.30 -4.29 16.47
N PHE A 261 -11.12 -4.67 16.94
CA PHE A 261 -10.59 -4.31 18.25
C PHE A 261 -9.29 -3.55 18.06
N PHE A 262 -9.14 -2.45 18.80
CA PHE A 262 -8.00 -1.55 18.71
C PHE A 262 -7.32 -1.48 20.07
N GLY A 263 -6.08 -1.97 20.14
CA GLY A 263 -5.16 -1.69 21.25
C GLY A 263 -4.25 -0.51 20.92
N GLU A 264 -3.24 -0.27 21.76
CA GLU A 264 -2.32 0.85 21.61
C GLU A 264 -1.51 0.79 20.30
N ASN A 265 -0.89 -0.36 20.02
CA ASN A 265 0.04 -0.54 18.90
C ASN A 265 -0.39 -1.64 17.93
N VAL A 266 -1.52 -2.31 18.19
CA VAL A 266 -2.03 -3.43 17.40
C VAL A 266 -3.54 -3.38 17.34
N SER A 267 -4.08 -3.89 16.25
CA SER A 267 -5.52 -4.01 16.01
C SER A 267 -5.79 -5.37 15.38
N ILE A 268 -6.97 -5.90 15.63
CA ILE A 268 -7.44 -7.13 14.99
C ILE A 268 -8.78 -6.89 14.32
N ALA A 269 -9.06 -7.63 13.25
CA ALA A 269 -10.34 -7.58 12.56
C ALA A 269 -10.80 -8.93 12.02
N ALA A 270 -12.12 -9.09 11.95
CA ALA A 270 -12.79 -10.19 11.26
C ALA A 270 -13.97 -9.64 10.44
N GLN A 271 -14.14 -10.16 9.22
CA GLN A 271 -15.27 -9.79 8.38
C GLN A 271 -16.54 -10.46 8.88
N LEU A 272 -17.64 -9.72 8.90
CA LEU A 272 -18.95 -10.22 9.27
C LEU A 272 -19.89 -10.13 8.06
N ARG A 273 -20.94 -10.94 8.09
CA ARG A 273 -22.12 -10.84 7.23
C ARG A 273 -23.34 -10.52 8.09
N GLU A 274 -24.16 -9.56 7.66
CA GLU A 274 -25.42 -9.25 8.33
C GLU A 274 -26.57 -9.99 7.65
N MET A 275 -27.40 -10.70 8.43
CA MET A 275 -28.64 -11.31 7.95
C MET A 275 -29.73 -11.21 9.02
N GLY A 276 -30.82 -10.51 8.70
CA GLY A 276 -31.98 -10.41 9.60
C GLY A 276 -31.67 -9.75 10.96
N GLY A 277 -30.80 -8.73 10.98
CA GLY A 277 -30.39 -8.01 12.19
C GLY A 277 -29.41 -8.80 13.09
N LYS A 278 -28.84 -9.88 12.58
CA LYS A 278 -27.81 -10.70 13.24
C LYS A 278 -26.54 -10.71 12.42
N TYR A 279 -25.40 -10.93 13.07
CA TYR A 279 -24.11 -11.00 12.40
C TYR A 279 -23.56 -12.43 12.39
N PHE A 280 -22.81 -12.77 11.34
CA PHE A 280 -22.21 -14.08 11.13
C PHE A 280 -20.74 -13.86 10.75
N VAL A 281 -19.80 -14.50 11.46
CA VAL A 281 -18.37 -14.37 11.13
C VAL A 281 -18.09 -15.05 9.80
N GLU A 282 -17.48 -14.33 8.84
CA GLU A 282 -17.10 -14.92 7.55
C GLU A 282 -15.77 -15.66 7.61
N GLU A 283 -15.64 -16.68 6.77
CA GLU A 283 -14.36 -17.36 6.56
C GLU A 283 -13.35 -16.39 5.92
N ASN A 284 -12.14 -16.32 6.49
CA ASN A 284 -11.08 -15.42 6.06
C ASN A 284 -9.79 -16.18 5.69
N SER A 285 -9.90 -17.46 5.32
CA SER A 285 -8.77 -18.36 5.04
C SER A 285 -7.90 -17.90 3.86
N ASN A 286 -8.52 -17.22 2.89
CA ASN A 286 -7.84 -16.68 1.70
C ASN A 286 -7.35 -15.23 1.85
N HIS A 287 -7.50 -14.62 3.03
CA HIS A 287 -7.05 -13.26 3.27
C HIS A 287 -5.66 -13.23 3.91
N PRO A 288 -4.81 -12.24 3.55
CA PRO A 288 -3.59 -11.98 4.29
C PRO A 288 -3.90 -11.83 5.78
N LYS A 289 -3.17 -12.54 6.63
CA LYS A 289 -3.43 -12.51 8.08
C LYS A 289 -2.71 -11.38 8.80
N LEU A 290 -1.67 -10.83 8.18
CA LEU A 290 -0.88 -9.74 8.76
C LEU A 290 -0.93 -8.51 7.86
N PHE A 291 -1.12 -7.35 8.49
CA PHE A 291 -1.15 -6.04 7.85
C PHE A 291 -0.14 -5.13 8.54
N CYS A 292 0.57 -4.34 7.74
CA CYS A 292 1.40 -3.25 8.23
C CYS A 292 1.10 -2.00 7.38
N ASN A 293 0.09 -1.23 7.79
CA ASN A 293 -0.68 -0.29 6.95
C ASN A 293 -1.52 -1.00 5.88
N PHE A 294 -0.86 -1.81 5.05
CA PHE A 294 -1.46 -2.56 3.96
C PHE A 294 -1.15 -4.05 4.12
N PRO A 295 -1.90 -4.93 3.41
CA PRO A 295 -1.73 -6.37 3.56
C PRO A 295 -0.30 -6.83 3.29
N LEU A 296 0.18 -7.79 4.08
CA LEU A 296 1.41 -8.53 3.80
C LEU A 296 1.06 -9.77 2.97
N ILE A 297 1.14 -9.66 1.65
CA ILE A 297 0.69 -10.69 0.68
C ILE A 297 1.51 -11.98 0.85
N GLY A 298 0.85 -13.13 1.02
CA GLY A 298 1.52 -14.40 1.33
C GLY A 298 1.33 -14.86 2.78
N THR A 299 0.79 -13.98 3.64
CA THR A 299 0.49 -14.31 5.05
C THR A 299 -0.84 -15.03 5.25
N GLU A 300 -1.54 -15.42 4.19
CA GLU A 300 -2.77 -16.25 4.26
C GLU A 300 -2.47 -17.58 4.99
N LYS A 301 -1.26 -18.09 4.78
CA LYS A 301 -0.72 -19.33 5.39
C LYS A 301 -0.24 -19.15 6.84
N PHE A 302 -0.35 -17.94 7.40
CA PHE A 302 -0.04 -17.65 8.80
C PHE A 302 -1.17 -18.10 9.75
N TYR A 303 -2.28 -18.65 9.21
CA TYR A 303 -3.46 -19.28 9.86
C TYR A 303 -3.90 -18.70 11.22
N LEU A 304 -3.86 -17.38 11.37
CA LEU A 304 -4.55 -16.73 12.48
C LEU A 304 -6.07 -16.72 12.22
N PRO A 305 -6.88 -16.84 13.28
CA PRO A 305 -8.33 -16.82 13.15
C PRO A 305 -8.86 -15.43 12.75
N VAL A 306 -8.09 -14.40 13.08
CA VAL A 306 -8.36 -12.99 12.77
C VAL A 306 -7.22 -12.38 11.97
N ILE A 307 -7.50 -11.24 11.34
CA ILE A 307 -6.51 -10.43 10.65
C ILE A 307 -5.90 -9.48 11.67
N VAL A 308 -4.57 -9.42 11.73
CA VAL A 308 -3.82 -8.58 12.67
C VAL A 308 -3.15 -7.45 11.91
N ASN A 309 -3.36 -6.22 12.36
CA ASN A 309 -2.70 -5.03 11.84
C ASN A 309 -1.86 -4.35 12.92
N SER A 310 -0.62 -4.01 12.57
CA SER A 310 0.20 -3.08 13.34
C SER A 310 1.06 -2.23 12.42
N PHE A 311 1.09 -0.93 12.67
CA PHE A 311 2.00 0.00 11.99
C PHE A 311 3.46 -0.18 12.39
N TYR A 312 3.71 -0.92 13.48
CA TYR A 312 5.03 -1.15 14.08
C TYR A 312 5.63 -2.50 13.73
N PHE A 313 4.94 -3.31 12.92
CA PHE A 313 5.55 -4.52 12.41
C PHE A 313 6.83 -4.20 11.62
N ASN A 314 7.82 -5.07 11.76
CA ASN A 314 9.04 -5.09 10.97
C ASN A 314 8.92 -6.19 9.90
N PRO A 315 8.32 -5.90 8.72
CA PRO A 315 8.15 -6.88 7.66
C PRO A 315 9.47 -7.20 6.96
N ARG A 316 9.48 -8.34 6.25
CA ARG A 316 10.53 -8.66 5.28
C ARG A 316 10.56 -7.63 4.15
N THR A 317 11.69 -7.55 3.44
CA THR A 317 11.85 -6.64 2.29
C THR A 317 10.77 -6.84 1.22
N GLU A 318 10.36 -8.08 0.99
CA GLU A 318 9.32 -8.42 0.03
C GLU A 318 7.89 -8.22 0.55
N ARG A 319 7.73 -7.82 1.82
CA ARG A 319 6.45 -7.57 2.48
C ARG A 319 5.50 -8.79 2.44
N ASP A 320 6.07 -9.98 2.45
CA ASP A 320 5.37 -11.27 2.43
C ASP A 320 5.26 -11.92 3.81
N GLY A 321 5.70 -11.22 4.86
CA GLY A 321 5.63 -11.68 6.24
C GLY A 321 6.55 -10.91 7.17
N ILE A 322 6.72 -11.46 8.38
CA ILE A 322 7.57 -10.92 9.45
C ILE A 322 8.58 -11.98 9.92
N TRP A 323 9.67 -11.54 10.54
CA TRP A 323 10.67 -12.43 11.15
C TRP A 323 10.28 -12.77 12.60
N LEU A 324 10.33 -14.07 12.96
CA LEU A 324 10.05 -14.55 14.31
C LEU A 324 11.19 -15.36 14.94
N LYS A 325 12.15 -15.90 14.17
CA LYS A 325 13.13 -16.88 14.68
C LYS A 325 14.49 -16.30 15.10
N GLU A 326 14.78 -15.04 14.80
CA GLU A 326 16.08 -14.42 15.08
C GLU A 326 16.12 -13.69 16.44
N ASN A 327 17.31 -13.52 17.00
CA ASN A 327 17.51 -12.77 18.24
C ASN A 327 17.96 -11.34 17.92
N ASN A 328 17.00 -10.48 17.56
CA ASN A 328 17.23 -9.05 17.35
C ASN A 328 16.00 -8.25 17.82
N ASP A 329 16.18 -6.94 18.01
CA ASP A 329 15.15 -6.05 18.57
C ASP A 329 13.87 -6.02 17.71
N LYS A 330 14.00 -6.06 16.38
CA LYS A 330 12.87 -6.06 15.44
C LYS A 330 12.00 -7.30 15.57
N VAL A 331 12.63 -8.46 15.79
CA VAL A 331 11.94 -9.73 16.01
C VAL A 331 11.29 -9.75 17.39
N ALA A 332 11.97 -9.23 18.41
CA ALA A 332 11.39 -9.09 19.74
C ALA A 332 10.14 -8.18 19.73
N GLU A 333 10.18 -7.07 18.98
CA GLU A 333 9.05 -6.18 18.76
C GLU A 333 7.89 -6.88 18.03
N ASN A 334 8.17 -7.57 16.92
CA ASN A 334 7.16 -8.37 16.21
C ASN A 334 6.47 -9.39 17.13
N LYS A 335 7.22 -10.08 17.99
CA LYS A 335 6.66 -11.03 18.97
C LYS A 335 5.74 -10.34 19.97
N LYS A 336 6.16 -9.22 20.54
CA LYS A 336 5.34 -8.43 21.48
C LYS A 336 4.03 -7.97 20.84
N LEU A 337 4.08 -7.52 19.58
CA LEU A 337 2.88 -7.11 18.84
C LEU A 337 1.91 -8.28 18.61
N LEU A 338 2.43 -9.48 18.33
CA LEU A 338 1.58 -10.68 18.23
C LEU A 338 1.00 -11.09 19.59
N GLU A 339 1.76 -11.01 20.68
CA GLU A 339 1.25 -11.28 22.04
C GLU A 339 0.12 -10.30 22.43
N ALA A 340 0.27 -9.03 22.08
CA ALA A 340 -0.80 -8.04 22.25
C ALA A 340 -2.01 -8.34 21.36
N ALA A 341 -1.80 -8.83 20.13
CA ALA A 341 -2.89 -9.26 19.24
C ALA A 341 -3.67 -10.46 19.82
N ILE A 342 -2.98 -11.41 20.46
CA ILE A 342 -3.62 -12.54 21.17
C ILE A 342 -4.49 -12.02 22.32
N SER A 343 -4.00 -11.02 23.07
CA SER A 343 -4.78 -10.41 24.15
C SER A 343 -6.07 -9.78 23.63
N LEU A 344 -5.99 -8.98 22.54
CA LEU A 344 -7.18 -8.45 21.87
C LEU A 344 -8.10 -9.54 21.34
N PHE A 345 -7.54 -10.66 20.88
CA PHE A 345 -8.33 -11.78 20.41
C PHE A 345 -9.15 -12.40 21.53
N HIS A 346 -8.59 -12.56 22.74
CA HIS A 346 -9.36 -13.01 23.91
C HIS A 346 -10.51 -12.04 24.23
N ASP A 347 -10.26 -10.74 24.21
CA ASP A 347 -11.31 -9.72 24.40
C ASP A 347 -12.41 -9.84 23.34
N SER A 348 -12.02 -10.08 22.09
CA SER A 348 -12.97 -10.27 20.99
C SER A 348 -13.82 -11.52 21.16
N VAL A 349 -13.24 -12.62 21.65
CA VAL A 349 -13.98 -13.87 21.92
C VAL A 349 -14.98 -13.69 23.05
N ALA A 350 -14.60 -12.98 24.11
CA ALA A 350 -15.52 -12.65 25.21
C ALA A 350 -16.71 -11.83 24.68
N TYR A 351 -16.44 -10.77 23.92
CA TYR A 351 -17.47 -9.93 23.31
C TYR A 351 -18.45 -10.71 22.42
N VAL A 352 -17.94 -11.49 21.45
CA VAL A 352 -18.80 -12.23 20.52
C VAL A 352 -19.59 -13.35 21.20
N SER A 353 -19.20 -13.79 22.40
CA SER A 353 -19.91 -14.81 23.17
C SER A 353 -21.16 -14.28 23.88
N GLU A 354 -21.22 -12.97 24.13
CA GLU A 354 -22.34 -12.29 24.80
C GLU A 354 -23.30 -11.63 23.79
N GLU A 355 -22.86 -11.42 22.56
CA GLU A 355 -23.60 -10.75 21.48
C GLU A 355 -24.31 -11.73 20.52
N ASN A 356 -25.24 -11.20 19.71
CA ASN A 356 -25.94 -11.96 18.66
C ASN A 356 -25.05 -12.18 17.40
N ILE A 357 -23.88 -12.78 17.60
CA ILE A 357 -22.90 -13.09 16.56
C ILE A 357 -22.75 -14.62 16.44
N PHE A 358 -22.91 -15.13 15.22
CA PHE A 358 -22.95 -16.56 14.91
C PHE A 358 -21.78 -16.98 14.02
N GLU A 359 -21.68 -18.29 13.72
CA GLU A 359 -20.59 -18.89 12.94
C GLU A 359 -19.19 -18.68 13.59
N LEU A 360 -19.14 -18.61 14.93
CA LEU A 360 -17.92 -18.40 15.71
C LEU A 360 -16.84 -19.47 15.48
N TYR A 361 -17.19 -20.64 14.93
CA TYR A 361 -16.21 -21.65 14.52
C TYR A 361 -15.21 -21.12 13.48
N ASN A 362 -15.55 -20.07 12.72
CA ASN A 362 -14.63 -19.39 11.81
C ASN A 362 -13.54 -18.59 12.56
N LEU A 363 -13.74 -18.26 13.84
CA LEU A 363 -12.71 -17.72 14.73
C LEU A 363 -11.89 -18.83 15.42
N ALA A 364 -12.21 -20.10 15.19
CA ALA A 364 -11.53 -21.24 15.79
C ALA A 364 -10.78 -22.11 14.76
N ASP A 365 -11.05 -21.97 13.46
CA ASP A 365 -10.32 -22.66 12.37
C ASP A 365 -8.92 -22.08 12.22
N THR A 366 -7.98 -22.64 12.98
CA THR A 366 -6.56 -22.35 12.86
C THR A 366 -5.79 -23.66 12.67
N ARG A 367 -4.92 -23.67 11.65
CA ARG A 367 -4.05 -24.81 11.29
C ARG A 367 -2.60 -24.43 11.59
N MET A 368 -1.71 -25.39 11.82
CA MET A 368 -0.29 -25.05 11.98
C MET A 368 0.23 -24.32 10.72
N PRO A 369 0.92 -23.17 10.86
CA PRO A 369 1.43 -22.39 9.72
C PRO A 369 2.21 -23.26 8.74
N LYS A 370 1.87 -23.15 7.45
CA LYS A 370 2.66 -23.75 6.36
C LYS A 370 3.64 -22.71 5.84
N LEU A 371 4.47 -22.16 6.72
CA LEU A 371 5.53 -21.22 6.38
C LEU A 371 6.89 -21.92 6.50
N ASP A 372 7.88 -21.42 5.77
CA ASP A 372 9.24 -21.94 5.80
C ASP A 372 9.79 -21.97 7.24
N GLU A 373 10.23 -23.15 7.70
CA GLU A 373 10.68 -23.42 9.07
C GLU A 373 11.83 -22.49 9.50
N ALA A 374 12.55 -21.90 8.54
CA ALA A 374 13.61 -20.93 8.77
C ALA A 374 13.11 -19.66 9.48
N SER A 375 11.82 -19.33 9.39
CA SER A 375 11.30 -18.03 9.83
C SER A 375 10.37 -18.05 11.03
N LEU A 376 9.88 -19.22 11.42
CA LEU A 376 8.92 -19.41 12.51
C LEU A 376 9.61 -19.72 13.84
N ASP A 377 9.13 -19.10 14.90
CA ASP A 377 9.43 -19.49 16.28
C ASP A 377 8.34 -20.46 16.77
N LYS A 378 8.73 -21.70 17.09
CA LYS A 378 7.80 -22.76 17.50
C LYS A 378 7.05 -22.42 18.79
N GLY A 379 7.67 -21.71 19.73
CA GLY A 379 7.05 -21.29 20.98
C GLY A 379 6.00 -20.19 20.76
N MET A 380 6.28 -19.24 19.87
CA MET A 380 5.32 -18.19 19.51
C MET A 380 4.15 -18.74 18.70
N VAL A 381 4.42 -19.65 17.76
CA VAL A 381 3.35 -20.41 17.09
C VAL A 381 2.57 -21.21 18.13
N GLN A 382 3.20 -21.87 19.10
CA GLN A 382 2.43 -22.57 20.13
C GLN A 382 1.55 -21.62 20.93
N LYS A 383 2.05 -20.44 21.35
CA LYS A 383 1.26 -19.43 22.07
C LYS A 383 0.06 -18.90 21.27
N CYS A 384 0.27 -18.53 20.00
CA CYS A 384 -0.81 -18.03 19.13
C CYS A 384 -1.93 -19.07 18.97
N TYR A 385 -1.61 -20.36 19.08
CA TYR A 385 -2.53 -21.47 18.81
C TYR A 385 -2.98 -22.19 20.09
N SER A 386 -2.35 -21.94 21.25
CA SER A 386 -2.76 -22.42 22.57
C SER A 386 -3.74 -21.48 23.28
N ALA A 387 -3.93 -20.26 22.78
CA ALA A 387 -4.98 -19.32 23.19
C ALA A 387 -6.42 -19.88 22.98
N LYS A 388 -6.55 -21.12 22.48
CA LYS A 388 -7.80 -21.87 22.28
C LYS A 388 -8.40 -22.47 23.56
N ALA A 389 -7.63 -22.54 24.65
CA ALA A 389 -8.00 -23.28 25.86
C ALA A 389 -8.81 -22.43 26.85
#